data_AF-A0A350W6B4-F1
#
_entry.id   AF-A0A350W6B4-F1
#
_cell.length_a   1.000
_cell.length_b   1.000
_cell.length_c   1.000
_cell.angle_alpha   90.00
_cell.angle_beta   90.00
_cell.angle_gamma   90.00
#
_symmetry.space_group_name_H-M   'P 1'
#
loop_
_entity.id
_entity.type
_entity.pdbx_description
1 polymer ?
#
loop_
_entity_poly.entity_id
_entity_poly.type
_entity_poly.pdbx_seq_one_letter_code
_entity_poly.pdbx_strand_id
1 'polypeptide(L)' 'KIYTENIDNISKEKYEKQYNNLEIINTHIFHDRFIIIDNKELYHSGASFKDLGKKCFAITKIEDNSILKELLNKLKKIL' A
#
# COMPACT_ATOMS: atom_id res chain seq x y z
N LYS A 1 -5.19 -1.94 5.90
CA LYS A 1 -4.70 -3.17 5.26
C LYS A 1 -3.46 -2.86 4.45
N ILE A 2 -2.47 -3.74 4.39
CA ILE A 2 -1.30 -3.62 3.53
C ILE A 2 -1.27 -4.83 2.60
N TYR A 3 -1.15 -4.56 1.30
CA TYR A 3 -1.01 -5.56 0.26
C TYR A 3 0.44 -5.49 -0.23
N THR A 4 1.24 -6.54 -0.03
CA THR A 4 2.66 -6.56 -0.40
C THR A 4 3.11 -7.95 -0.76
N GLU A 5 4.04 -8.09 -1.70
CA GLU A 5 4.66 -9.36 -2.04
C GLU A 5 5.75 -9.75 -1.02
N ASN A 6 6.50 -8.74 -0.58
CA ASN A 6 7.66 -8.91 0.27
C ASN A 6 7.41 -8.26 1.63
N ILE A 7 7.76 -8.97 2.70
CA ILE A 7 7.66 -8.49 4.07
C ILE A 7 8.87 -8.91 4.90
N ASP A 8 9.36 -7.97 5.71
CA ASP A 8 10.36 -8.27 6.74
C ASP A 8 9.65 -8.80 7.99
N ASN A 9 9.77 -10.11 8.25
CA ASN A 9 9.07 -10.77 9.35
C ASN A 9 9.51 -10.23 10.73
N ILE A 10 10.78 -9.82 10.88
CA ILE A 10 11.28 -9.28 12.15
C ILE A 10 10.60 -7.95 12.48
N SER A 11 10.52 -7.03 11.53
CA SER A 11 9.84 -5.74 11.71
C SER A 11 8.33 -5.93 11.91
N LYS A 12 7.72 -6.87 11.17
CA LYS A 12 6.31 -7.24 11.34
C LYS A 12 6.03 -7.68 12.78
N GLU A 13 6.77 -8.66 13.29
CA GLU A 13 6.57 -9.18 14.66
C GLU A 13 6.78 -8.10 15.72
N LYS A 14 7.77 -7.22 15.54
CA LYS A 14 8.00 -6.09 16.45
C LYS A 14 6.81 -5.13 16.47
N TYR A 15 6.26 -4.82 15.29
CA TYR A 15 5.09 -3.96 15.18
C TYR A 15 3.86 -4.62 15.80
N GLU A 16 3.56 -5.88 15.46
CA GLU A 16 2.40 -6.63 15.97
C GLU A 16 2.41 -6.75 17.51
N LYS A 17 3.60 -6.88 18.13
CA LYS A 17 3.76 -6.87 19.59
C LYS A 17 3.38 -5.53 20.22
N GLN A 18 3.58 -4.41 19.52
CA GLN A 18 3.26 -3.07 20.02
C GLN A 18 1.84 -2.64 19.65
N TYR A 19 1.39 -3.02 18.45
CA TYR A 19 0.14 -2.60 17.84
C TYR A 19 -0.48 -3.75 17.03
N ASN A 20 -1.66 -4.20 17.42
CA ASN A 20 -2.39 -5.25 16.70
C ASN A 20 -3.54 -4.66 15.82
N ASN A 21 -3.22 -3.61 15.06
CA ASN A 21 -4.20 -2.85 14.26
C ASN A 21 -3.99 -2.98 12.75
N LEU A 22 -3.08 -3.86 12.31
CA LEU A 22 -2.63 -3.92 10.93
C LEU A 22 -2.87 -5.32 10.34
N GLU A 23 -3.68 -5.37 9.29
CA GLU A 23 -3.86 -6.57 8.47
C GLU A 23 -2.90 -6.52 7.27
N ILE A 24 -2.03 -7.51 7.14
CA ILE A 24 -1.06 -7.64 6.04
C ILE A 24 -1.42 -8.85 5.19
N ILE A 25 -1.63 -8.62 3.89
CA ILE A 25 -2.06 -9.61 2.91
C ILE A 25 -0.94 -9.77 1.88
N ASN A 26 -0.48 -11.01 1.69
CA ASN A 26 0.56 -11.29 0.72
C ASN A 26 -0.04 -11.32 -0.71
N THR A 27 0.51 -10.54 -1.63
CA THR A 27 0.04 -10.51 -3.02
C THR A 27 1.13 -10.00 -3.96
N HIS A 28 1.12 -10.49 -5.20
CA HIS A 28 2.06 -10.14 -6.26
C HIS A 28 1.39 -9.41 -7.44
N ILE A 29 0.14 -8.95 -7.28
CA ILE A 29 -0.64 -8.39 -8.40
C ILE A 29 -0.38 -6.90 -8.68
N PHE A 30 0.38 -6.23 -7.81
CA PHE A 30 0.68 -4.81 -7.93
C PHE A 30 2.20 -4.62 -8.08
N HIS A 31 2.62 -4.03 -9.20
CA HIS A 31 4.00 -3.60 -9.39
C HIS A 31 4.27 -2.23 -8.73
N ASP A 32 3.33 -1.30 -8.88
CA ASP A 32 3.43 0.05 -8.33
C ASP A 32 2.84 0.14 -6.91
N ARG A 33 3.21 1.23 -6.22
CA ARG A 33 2.79 1.49 -4.84
C ARG A 33 1.68 2.53 -4.83
N PHE A 34 0.55 2.14 -4.28
CA PHE A 34 -0.62 3.00 -4.14
C PHE A 34 -1.00 3.19 -2.67
N ILE A 35 -1.53 4.37 -2.36
CA ILE A 35 -2.16 4.69 -1.08
C ILE A 35 -3.62 4.99 -1.37
N ILE A 36 -4.51 4.29 -0.70
CA ILE A 36 -5.95 4.52 -0.78
C ILE A 36 -6.44 4.98 0.58
N ILE A 37 -7.10 6.14 0.63
CA ILE A 37 -7.68 6.72 1.86
C ILE A 37 -9.19 6.66 1.75
N ASP A 38 -9.84 6.08 2.76
CA ASP A 38 -11.30 5.94 2.87
C ASP A 38 -12.01 5.34 1.64
N ASN A 39 -11.27 4.58 0.81
CA ASN A 39 -11.71 4.09 -0.50
C ASN A 39 -12.17 5.21 -1.46
N LYS A 40 -11.71 6.45 -1.24
CA LYS A 40 -12.13 7.65 -1.96
C LYS A 40 -10.97 8.40 -2.60
N GLU A 41 -9.83 8.47 -1.92
CA GLU A 41 -8.65 9.15 -2.46
C GLU A 41 -7.59 8.13 -2.86
N LEU A 42 -6.93 8.39 -3.99
CA LEU A 42 -5.86 7.55 -4.51
C LEU A 42 -4.58 8.39 -4.68
N TYR A 43 -3.48 7.87 -4.18
CA TYR A 43 -2.15 8.43 -4.39
C TYR A 43 -1.20 7.36 -4.91
N HIS A 44 -0.28 7.75 -5.78
CA HIS A 44 0.84 6.92 -6.22
C HIS A 44 2.12 7.36 -5.49
N SER A 45 2.90 6.37 -5.04
CA SER A 45 4.23 6.60 -4.46
C SER A 45 5.32 6.13 -5.41
N GLY A 46 6.05 7.10 -5.98
CA GLY A 46 7.17 6.84 -6.90
C GLY A 46 8.41 6.22 -6.25
N ALA A 47 8.47 6.20 -4.91
CA ALA A 47 9.55 5.57 -4.15
C ALA A 47 9.02 4.59 -3.10
N SER A 48 9.90 3.71 -2.60
CA SER A 48 9.52 2.77 -1.56
C SER A 48 9.28 3.54 -0.26
N PHE A 49 8.30 3.09 0.53
CA PHE A 49 7.98 3.74 1.80
C PHE A 49 9.17 3.80 2.76
N LYS A 50 10.09 2.82 2.70
CA LYS A 50 11.32 2.80 3.50
C LYS A 50 12.35 3.88 3.13
N ASP A 51 12.21 4.44 1.92
CA ASP A 51 13.11 5.45 1.35
C ASP A 51 12.51 6.86 1.44
N LEU A 52 11.25 6.99 1.91
CA LEU A 52 10.63 8.28 2.19
C LEU A 52 11.49 9.04 3.22
N GLY A 53 11.86 10.27 2.88
CA GLY A 53 12.69 11.14 3.71
C GLY A 53 14.19 10.86 3.65
N LYS A 54 14.63 9.75 3.03
CA LYS A 54 16.07 9.48 2.77
C LYS A 54 16.54 10.00 1.43
N LYS A 55 15.65 10.05 0.44
CA LYS A 55 15.90 10.58 -0.91
C LYS A 55 14.75 11.50 -1.33
N CYS A 56 14.97 12.31 -2.36
CA CYS A 56 13.87 13.04 -3.00
C CYS A 56 12.83 12.04 -3.53
N PHE A 57 11.57 12.23 -3.17
CA PHE A 57 10.46 11.37 -3.59
C PHE A 57 9.22 12.22 -3.87
N ALA A 58 8.31 11.66 -4.66
CA ALA A 58 7.01 12.27 -4.95
C ALA A 58 5.89 11.31 -4.54
N ILE A 59 4.87 11.88 -3.90
CA ILE A 59 3.56 11.27 -3.72
C ILE A 59 2.59 12.11 -4.55
N THR A 60 1.96 11.49 -5.54
CA THR A 60 1.09 12.19 -6.49
C THR A 60 -0.33 11.72 -6.31
N LYS A 61 -1.26 12.66 -6.11
CA LYS A 61 -2.69 12.35 -6.10
C LYS A 61 -3.16 12.01 -7.51
N ILE A 62 -3.90 10.92 -7.64
CA ILE A 62 -4.53 10.50 -8.89
C ILE A 62 -6.01 10.93 -8.81
N GLU A 63 -6.39 11.90 -9.63
CA GLU A 63 -7.77 12.42 -9.69
C GLU A 63 -8.71 11.52 -10.53
N ASP A 64 -8.15 10.60 -11.33
CA ASP A 64 -8.94 9.69 -12.14
C ASP A 64 -9.57 8.56 -11.28
N ASN A 65 -10.87 8.74 -10.99
CA ASN A 65 -11.67 7.79 -10.24
C ASN A 65 -11.79 6.40 -10.90
N SER A 66 -11.56 6.28 -12.21
CA SER A 66 -11.62 4.99 -12.90
C SER A 66 -10.49 4.06 -12.44
N ILE A 67 -9.30 4.61 -12.22
CA ILE A 67 -8.13 3.88 -11.72
C ILE A 67 -8.37 3.38 -10.30
N LEU A 68 -8.92 4.24 -9.43
CA LEU A 68 -9.29 3.85 -8.07
C LEU A 68 -10.31 2.70 -8.10
N LYS A 69 -11.34 2.79 -8.94
CA LYS A 69 -12.35 1.74 -9.09
C LYS A 69 -11.74 0.42 -9.56
N GLU A 70 -10.82 0.45 -10.51
CA GLU A 70 -10.12 -0.75 -10.98
C GLU A 70 -9.27 -1.39 -9.88
N LEU A 71 -8.49 -0.59 -9.14
CA LEU A 71 -7.68 -1.08 -8.02
C LEU A 71 -8.56 -1.71 -6.93
N LEU A 72 -9.64 -1.05 -6.53
CA LEU A 72 -10.59 -1.60 -5.55
C LEU A 72 -11.22 -2.91 -6.05
N ASN A 73 -11.51 -3.03 -7.35
CA ASN A 73 -12.02 -4.27 -7.93
C ASN A 73 -10.96 -5.39 -7.93
N LYS A 74 -9.69 -5.07 -8.18
CA LYS A 74 -8.58 -6.04 -8.05
C LYS A 74 -8.46 -6.54 -6.61
N LEU A 75 -8.53 -5.64 -5.62
CA LEU A 75 -8.46 -6.00 -4.21
C LEU A 75 -9.61 -6.94 -3.78
N LYS A 76 -10.82 -6.73 -4.29
CA LYS A 76 -11.97 -7.62 -4.05
C LYS A 76 -11.79 -9.04 -4.58
N LYS A 77 -10.94 -9.26 -5.59
CA LYS A 77 -10.66 -10.59 -6.14
C LYS A 77 -9.59 -11.36 -5.34
N ILE A 78 -8.83 -10.67 -4.50
CA ILE A 78 -7.81 -11.28 -3.62
C ILE A 78 -8.48 -11.88 -2.37
N LEU A 79 -9.51 -11.21 -1.87
CA LEU A 79 -10.33 -11.62 -0.71
C LEU A 79 -11.33 -12.70 -1.13
#